data_AF-A0A1C5ZAF9-F1
#
_entry.id   AF-A0A1C5ZAF9-F1
#
_cell.length_a   1.000
_cell.length_b   1.000
_cell.length_c   1.000
_cell.angle_alpha   90.00
_cell.angle_beta   90.00
_cell.angle_gamma   90.00
#
_symmetry.space_group_name_H-M   'P 1'
#
loop_
_entity.id
_entity.type
_entity.pdbx_description
1 polymer ?
#
loop_
_entity_poly.entity_id
_entity_poly.type
_entity_poly.pdbx_seq_one_letter_code
_entity_poly.pdbx_strand_id
1 'polypeptide(L)'
;MENRYLPGMLYWEKAGQTVWRMYDQLLEIKVLAFRAKEGQQEQLYQMARKLERLNLLDEHFVKILAVKKINEEWFLLFSAKDAEEKKQQIQAVLAAKDLQETEEMPDFSQYREQGRKKEQVLPCGTILNGQYQILDCIGIGGFGIVYLCQDLYLKRLIAVKEYFPEQWAERESSYVSVKSSDKLNAYRFGLQSFYEEAKMMAKFLNTPHIVTIYDVFPENDTAYLVMEYLSGISIGREMRQREYKPYSAAELSEIINPVMDALEAMHDQRIVHSDISPGNIMRTSNGDICLIDMGAAKYTNTARPVLSAAFLKVNYAAPEQYRTARQGIPYDEGSWTDIYALGATIYYLLTGQKPPDIIKRLEGKTTKLCLPKKPRVKRARQWQTFLGHAMEPEIKERIGSIRQFREESKGLLN
;
A
#
# COMPACT_ATOMS: atom_id res chain seq x y z
N MET A 1 -14.55 15.22 12.87
CA MET A 1 -13.08 15.10 13.01
C MET A 1 -12.59 15.58 14.36
N GLU A 2 -13.32 16.50 15.03
CA GLU A 2 -13.28 16.58 16.50
C GLU A 2 -13.41 15.14 17.05
N ASN A 3 -12.43 14.70 17.84
CA ASN A 3 -12.29 13.34 18.38
C ASN A 3 -11.66 12.26 17.46
N ARG A 4 -10.89 12.59 16.41
CA ARG A 4 -10.07 11.55 15.74
C ARG A 4 -8.86 11.12 16.59
N TYR A 5 -8.20 12.09 17.21
CA TYR A 5 -6.98 11.86 17.97
C TYR A 5 -7.30 11.89 19.46
N LEU A 6 -7.12 10.76 20.13
CA LEU A 6 -7.23 10.69 21.58
C LEU A 6 -5.88 11.08 22.20
N PRO A 7 -5.83 12.13 23.03
CA PRO A 7 -4.61 12.46 23.76
C PRO A 7 -4.30 11.36 24.77
N GLY A 8 -3.02 11.01 24.85
CA GLY A 8 -2.47 10.08 25.83
C GLY A 8 -1.48 10.79 26.74
N MET A 9 -0.42 10.07 27.12
CA MET A 9 0.59 10.59 28.05
C MET A 9 1.60 11.52 27.35
N LEU A 10 2.10 12.51 28.11
CA LEU A 10 3.23 13.32 27.71
C LEU A 10 4.47 12.43 27.49
N TYR A 11 5.07 12.52 26.30
CA TYR A 11 6.25 11.76 25.91
C TYR A 11 7.54 12.53 26.20
N TRP A 12 7.52 13.85 25.96
CA TRP A 12 8.65 14.75 26.13
C TRP A 12 8.18 16.20 26.27
N GLU A 13 8.92 17.00 27.04
CA GLU A 13 8.72 18.44 27.15
C GLU A 13 10.06 19.16 27.33
N LYS A 14 10.26 20.26 26.62
CA LYS A 14 11.38 21.18 26.83
C LYS A 14 11.06 22.57 26.27
N ALA A 15 11.37 23.62 27.02
CA ALA A 15 11.26 25.02 26.56
C ALA A 15 9.91 25.38 25.90
N GLY A 16 8.80 24.86 26.44
CA GLY A 16 7.43 25.10 25.97
C GLY A 16 7.00 24.26 24.76
N GLN A 17 7.85 23.37 24.25
CA GLN A 17 7.50 22.37 23.25
C GLN A 17 7.18 21.05 23.94
N THR A 18 6.17 20.34 23.42
CA THR A 18 5.71 19.07 23.99
C THR A 18 5.52 18.04 22.90
N VAL A 19 5.88 16.79 23.18
CA VAL A 19 5.46 15.63 22.38
C VAL A 19 4.49 14.82 23.23
N TRP A 20 3.35 14.50 22.65
CA TRP A 20 2.32 13.66 23.27
C TRP A 20 2.25 12.32 22.58
N ARG A 21 1.96 11.26 23.34
CA ARG A 21 1.45 10.02 22.76
C ARG A 21 -0.02 10.27 22.44
N MET A 22 -0.43 10.02 21.22
CA MET A 22 -1.84 10.06 20.82
C MET A 22 -2.24 8.74 20.17
N TYR A 23 -3.54 8.50 20.09
CA TYR A 23 -4.11 7.39 19.35
C TYR A 23 -4.98 7.92 18.22
N ASP A 24 -4.64 7.59 16.97
CA ASP A 24 -5.47 7.87 15.80
C ASP A 24 -6.58 6.82 15.75
N GLN A 25 -7.81 7.19 16.08
CA GLN A 25 -8.94 6.26 16.13
C GLN A 25 -9.38 5.77 14.76
N LEU A 26 -9.10 6.54 13.69
CA LEU A 26 -9.55 6.18 12.35
C LEU A 26 -8.62 5.15 11.72
N LEU A 27 -7.31 5.30 11.93
CA LEU A 27 -6.28 4.35 11.49
C LEU A 27 -5.96 3.26 12.52
N GLU A 28 -6.44 3.41 13.75
CA GLU A 28 -6.24 2.50 14.88
C GLU A 28 -4.77 2.32 15.31
N ILE A 29 -3.97 3.38 15.18
CA ILE A 29 -2.53 3.37 15.46
C ILE A 29 -2.13 4.37 16.57
N LYS A 30 -1.00 4.05 17.23
CA LYS A 30 -0.33 4.99 18.14
C LYS A 30 0.55 5.93 17.34
N VAL A 31 0.49 7.22 17.67
CA VAL A 31 1.31 8.26 17.03
C VAL A 31 1.96 9.14 18.09
N LEU A 32 3.10 9.73 17.75
CA LEU A 32 3.69 10.82 18.51
C LEU A 32 3.28 12.15 17.87
N ALA A 33 2.85 13.09 18.71
CA ALA A 33 2.33 14.38 18.29
C ALA A 33 3.18 15.50 18.90
N PHE A 34 4.05 16.10 18.09
CA PHE A 34 4.81 17.28 18.46
C PHE A 34 3.93 18.52 18.31
N ARG A 35 3.69 19.24 19.41
CA ARG A 35 2.88 20.46 19.43
C ARG A 35 3.72 21.67 19.04
N ALA A 36 3.26 22.43 18.05
CA ALA A 36 3.86 23.73 17.71
C ALA A 36 3.66 24.72 18.86
N LYS A 37 4.58 25.69 18.98
CA LYS A 37 4.28 26.89 19.77
C LYS A 37 3.25 27.75 19.04
N GLU A 38 2.48 28.51 19.78
CA GLU A 38 1.48 29.44 19.23
C GLU A 38 2.12 30.38 18.20
N GLY A 39 1.51 30.48 17.01
CA GLY A 39 2.02 31.28 15.89
C GLY A 39 3.27 30.74 15.17
N GLN A 40 3.77 29.56 15.55
CA GLN A 40 4.99 28.96 14.97
C GLN A 40 4.72 27.72 14.10
N GLN A 41 3.54 27.61 13.46
CA GLN A 41 3.22 26.45 12.63
C GLN A 41 4.21 26.18 11.49
N GLU A 42 4.86 27.22 10.95
CA GLU A 42 5.85 27.08 9.87
C GLU A 42 7.10 26.29 10.31
N GLN A 43 7.37 26.21 11.62
CA GLN A 43 8.47 25.42 12.16
C GLN A 43 8.20 23.92 12.13
N LEU A 44 6.94 23.48 11.99
CA LEU A 44 6.60 22.06 11.94
C LEU A 44 7.19 21.38 10.71
N TYR A 45 7.29 22.07 9.59
CA TYR A 45 7.99 21.59 8.41
C TYR A 45 9.47 21.33 8.72
N GLN A 46 10.16 22.29 9.34
CA GLN A 46 11.58 22.15 9.69
C GLN A 46 11.79 21.03 10.71
N MET A 47 10.89 20.89 11.70
CA MET A 47 10.94 19.80 12.67
C MET A 47 10.73 18.43 11.99
N ALA A 48 9.83 18.34 11.01
CA ALA A 48 9.63 17.12 10.23
C ALA A 48 10.92 16.69 9.52
N ARG A 49 11.56 17.62 8.77
CA ARG A 49 12.82 17.36 8.07
C ARG A 49 13.93 16.92 9.02
N LYS A 50 14.01 17.54 10.19
CA LYS A 50 14.98 17.19 11.23
C LYS A 50 14.78 15.78 11.77
N LEU A 51 13.53 15.38 12.03
CA LEU A 51 13.18 14.04 12.48
C LEU A 51 13.44 12.99 11.39
N GLU A 52 13.20 13.29 10.11
CA GLU A 52 13.50 12.38 8.99
C GLU A 52 14.98 12.03 8.88
N ARG A 53 15.90 12.92 9.30
CA ARG A 53 17.35 12.64 9.30
C ARG A 53 17.74 11.48 10.23
N LEU A 54 16.89 11.12 11.20
CA LEU A 54 17.09 9.93 12.02
C LEU A 54 17.12 8.65 11.18
N ASN A 55 16.48 8.65 10.00
CA ASN A 55 16.50 7.52 9.09
C ASN A 55 17.85 7.28 8.41
N LEU A 56 18.78 8.25 8.47
CA LEU A 56 20.16 8.07 8.00
C LEU A 56 20.99 7.17 8.93
N LEU A 57 20.57 7.08 10.20
CA LEU A 57 21.24 6.27 11.22
C LEU A 57 20.60 4.89 11.35
N ASP A 58 19.28 4.83 11.19
CA ASP A 58 18.49 3.61 11.27
C ASP A 58 17.33 3.69 10.30
N GLU A 59 17.41 2.92 9.21
CA GLU A 59 16.46 3.00 8.10
C GLU A 59 15.04 2.68 8.58
N HIS A 60 14.04 3.42 8.09
CA HIS A 60 12.63 3.27 8.47
C HIS A 60 12.32 3.52 9.96
N PHE A 61 13.24 4.10 10.73
CA PHE A 61 13.05 4.37 12.15
C PHE A 61 11.91 5.36 12.43
N VAL A 62 11.86 6.49 11.72
CA VAL A 62 10.83 7.53 11.89
C VAL A 62 10.06 7.73 10.59
N LYS A 63 8.72 7.85 10.70
CA LYS A 63 7.88 8.24 9.56
C LYS A 63 7.07 9.46 9.92
N ILE A 64 7.23 10.52 9.13
CA ILE A 64 6.40 11.71 9.23
C ILE A 64 5.06 11.45 8.55
N LEU A 65 3.98 11.54 9.32
CA LEU A 65 2.64 11.22 8.87
C LEU A 65 1.95 12.46 8.32
N ALA A 66 1.75 13.47 9.15
CA ALA A 66 1.01 14.67 8.76
C ALA A 66 1.32 15.87 9.65
N VAL A 67 1.07 17.07 9.13
CA VAL A 67 0.84 18.26 9.95
C VAL A 67 -0.66 18.52 9.99
N LYS A 68 -1.24 18.61 11.20
CA LYS A 68 -2.69 18.77 11.39
C LYS A 68 -3.00 19.81 12.45
N LYS A 69 -4.11 20.52 12.25
CA LYS A 69 -4.74 21.34 13.27
C LYS A 69 -5.73 20.48 14.07
N ILE A 70 -5.51 20.36 15.38
CA ILE A 70 -6.32 19.55 16.30
C ILE A 70 -6.70 20.46 17.47
N ASN A 71 -8.00 20.70 17.68
CA ASN A 71 -8.51 21.57 18.74
C ASN A 71 -7.82 22.96 18.77
N GLU A 72 -7.78 23.62 17.62
CA GLU A 72 -7.12 24.92 17.40
C GLU A 72 -5.58 24.96 17.51
N GLU A 73 -4.94 23.88 17.94
CA GLU A 73 -3.47 23.77 18.02
C GLU A 73 -2.90 23.01 16.82
N TRP A 74 -1.67 23.36 16.42
CA TRP A 74 -0.98 22.68 15.32
C TRP A 74 -0.04 21.60 15.83
N PHE A 75 -0.12 20.42 15.21
CA PHE A 75 0.70 19.26 15.55
C PHE A 75 1.41 18.69 14.33
N LEU A 76 2.65 18.27 14.52
CA LEU A 76 3.35 17.35 13.65
C LEU A 76 3.18 15.93 14.19
N LEU A 77 2.55 15.07 13.39
CA LEU A 77 2.31 13.67 13.70
C LEU A 77 3.36 12.79 13.05
N PHE A 78 3.96 11.89 13.83
CA PHE A 78 4.96 10.95 13.35
C PHE A 78 4.88 9.60 14.08
N SER A 79 5.32 8.53 13.42
CA SER A 79 5.59 7.25 14.07
C SER A 79 7.09 7.06 14.27
N ALA A 80 7.46 6.28 15.28
CA ALA A 80 8.84 5.88 15.52
C ALA A 80 8.88 4.40 15.92
N LYS A 81 9.70 3.61 15.21
CA LYS A 81 9.95 2.20 15.51
C LYS A 81 10.73 2.08 16.81
N ASP A 82 10.29 1.22 17.72
CA ASP A 82 10.92 1.03 19.04
C ASP A 82 11.09 2.35 19.81
N ALA A 83 10.10 3.24 19.71
CA ALA A 83 10.15 4.59 20.26
C ALA A 83 10.57 4.65 21.75
N GLU A 84 10.22 3.64 22.53
CA GLU A 84 10.59 3.57 23.95
C GLU A 84 12.08 3.31 24.15
N GLU A 85 12.65 2.38 23.38
CA GLU A 85 14.07 2.02 23.44
C GLU A 85 14.93 3.16 22.88
N LYS A 86 14.46 3.81 21.81
CA LYS A 86 15.18 4.90 21.13
C LYS A 86 14.76 6.30 21.59
N LYS A 87 14.13 6.38 22.77
CA LYS A 87 13.59 7.64 23.31
C LYS A 87 14.65 8.74 23.41
N GLN A 88 15.84 8.41 23.90
CA GLN A 88 16.93 9.38 24.04
C GLN A 88 17.38 9.96 22.70
N GLN A 89 17.43 9.13 21.64
CA GLN A 89 17.81 9.56 20.30
C GLN A 89 16.79 10.53 19.71
N ILE A 90 15.49 10.23 19.86
CA ILE A 90 14.40 11.12 19.44
C ILE A 90 14.47 12.44 20.21
N GLN A 91 14.63 12.38 21.54
CA GLN A 91 14.70 13.56 22.39
C GLN A 91 15.92 14.44 22.10
N ALA A 92 17.07 13.85 21.76
CA ALA A 92 18.26 14.59 21.36
C ALA A 92 17.99 15.41 20.08
N VAL A 93 17.33 14.81 19.09
CA VAL A 93 16.94 15.52 17.86
C VAL A 93 15.91 16.60 18.15
N LEU A 94 14.88 16.33 18.95
CA LEU A 94 13.90 17.34 19.35
C LEU A 94 14.56 18.53 20.08
N ALA A 95 15.59 18.27 20.88
CA ALA A 95 16.26 19.27 21.71
C ALA A 95 17.40 20.03 21.02
N ALA A 96 17.92 19.55 19.88
CA ALA A 96 19.02 20.22 19.18
C ALA A 96 18.59 21.62 18.71
N LYS A 97 19.47 22.62 18.84
CA LYS A 97 19.20 23.95 18.28
C LYS A 97 19.21 23.86 16.75
N ASP A 98 18.41 24.70 16.10
CA ASP A 98 18.25 24.69 14.64
C ASP A 98 19.60 24.72 13.93
N LEU A 99 19.77 23.83 12.95
CA LEU A 99 20.73 24.05 11.88
C LEU A 99 20.10 25.13 11.00
N GLN A 100 20.79 26.27 10.82
CA GLN A 100 20.40 27.27 9.84
C GLN A 100 20.56 26.67 8.45
N GLU A 101 19.55 25.96 7.97
CA GLU A 101 19.52 25.46 6.61
C GLU A 101 18.26 25.96 5.93
N THR A 102 18.46 26.94 5.05
CA THR A 102 17.49 27.32 4.02
C THR A 102 17.50 26.22 2.96
N GLU A 103 16.81 25.10 3.21
CA GLU A 103 16.48 24.17 2.12
C GLU A 103 15.55 24.91 1.16
N GLU A 104 15.96 25.03 -0.12
CA GLU A 104 15.11 25.60 -1.16
C GLU A 104 13.79 24.83 -1.23
N MET A 105 12.69 25.56 -1.34
CA MET A 105 11.37 24.94 -1.44
C MET A 105 11.31 24.12 -2.73
N PRO A 106 10.92 22.84 -2.65
CA PRO A 106 10.84 22.01 -3.84
C PRO A 106 9.77 22.56 -4.80
N ASP A 107 10.16 22.74 -6.06
CA ASP A 107 9.24 23.15 -7.12
C ASP A 107 8.59 21.91 -7.77
N PHE A 108 7.26 21.86 -7.71
CA PHE A 108 6.46 20.80 -8.32
C PHE A 108 5.70 21.29 -9.56
N SER A 109 6.01 22.48 -10.07
CA SER A 109 5.38 23.07 -11.26
C SER A 109 5.42 22.14 -12.48
N GLN A 110 6.51 21.36 -12.64
CA GLN A 110 6.68 20.39 -13.72
C GLN A 110 5.64 19.25 -13.73
N TYR A 111 5.00 18.95 -12.60
CA TYR A 111 3.97 17.91 -12.50
C TYR A 111 2.57 18.44 -12.85
N ARG A 112 2.42 19.75 -13.01
CA ARG A 112 1.15 20.38 -13.42
C ARG A 112 1.05 20.32 -14.94
N GLU A 113 0.64 19.18 -15.49
CA GLU A 113 0.47 19.03 -16.94
C GLU A 113 -0.99 18.82 -17.38
N GLN A 114 -1.26 19.22 -18.63
CA GLN A 114 -2.57 19.33 -19.27
C GLN A 114 -3.13 17.95 -19.68
N GLY A 115 -3.55 17.13 -18.71
CA GLY A 115 -4.04 15.77 -18.92
C GLY A 115 -5.57 15.64 -19.05
N ARG A 116 -6.01 14.98 -20.13
CA ARG A 116 -7.38 14.51 -20.48
C ARG A 116 -8.47 14.75 -19.43
N LYS A 117 -9.41 15.66 -19.73
CA LYS A 117 -10.71 15.76 -19.06
C LYS A 117 -11.47 14.44 -19.21
N LYS A 118 -11.43 13.60 -18.17
CA LYS A 118 -12.48 12.62 -17.91
C LYS A 118 -13.41 13.25 -16.89
N GLU A 119 -14.71 13.26 -17.18
CA GLU A 119 -15.73 13.82 -16.28
C GLU A 119 -15.69 13.21 -14.87
N GLN A 120 -15.14 11.99 -14.73
CA GLN A 120 -15.02 11.26 -13.48
C GLN A 120 -13.83 11.68 -12.60
N VAL A 121 -12.91 12.54 -13.06
CA VAL A 121 -11.65 12.86 -12.36
C VAL A 121 -11.72 14.28 -11.78
N LEU A 122 -11.28 14.46 -10.54
CA LEU A 122 -11.19 15.79 -9.93
C LEU A 122 -10.18 16.68 -10.68
N PRO A 123 -10.47 17.98 -10.88
CA PRO A 123 -9.56 18.89 -11.57
C PRO A 123 -8.21 19.06 -10.86
N CYS A 124 -7.16 19.28 -11.66
CA CYS A 124 -5.87 19.78 -11.16
C CYS A 124 -6.08 21.09 -10.37
N GLY A 125 -5.37 21.23 -9.25
CA GLY A 125 -5.47 22.38 -8.36
C GLY A 125 -6.54 22.24 -7.28
N THR A 126 -7.45 21.25 -7.37
CA THR A 126 -8.39 20.91 -6.28
C THR A 126 -7.60 20.64 -5.00
N ILE A 127 -8.03 21.25 -3.89
CA ILE A 127 -7.42 21.06 -2.57
C ILE A 127 -8.34 20.16 -1.75
N LEU A 128 -7.87 18.96 -1.44
CA LEU A 128 -8.56 18.01 -0.57
C LEU A 128 -8.13 18.23 0.88
N ASN A 129 -9.09 18.16 1.80
CA ASN A 129 -8.93 18.30 3.24
C ASN A 129 -8.19 19.58 3.65
N GLY A 130 -8.29 20.63 2.85
CA GLY A 130 -7.55 21.89 3.02
C GLY A 130 -6.02 21.78 2.94
N GLN A 131 -5.47 20.62 2.57
CA GLN A 131 -4.04 20.31 2.70
C GLN A 131 -3.41 19.69 1.46
N TYR A 132 -4.16 18.87 0.71
CA TYR A 132 -3.58 18.05 -0.36
C TYR A 132 -4.02 18.59 -1.72
N GLN A 133 -3.12 19.29 -2.41
CA GLN A 133 -3.42 19.87 -3.72
C GLN A 133 -3.16 18.84 -4.83
N ILE A 134 -4.17 18.55 -5.65
CA ILE A 134 -4.05 17.67 -6.82
C ILE A 134 -3.14 18.31 -7.86
N LEU A 135 -2.14 17.56 -8.32
CA LEU A 135 -1.24 17.92 -9.42
C LEU A 135 -1.60 17.17 -10.70
N ASP A 136 -1.88 15.87 -10.60
CA ASP A 136 -2.22 15.02 -11.76
C ASP A 136 -3.06 13.79 -11.36
N CYS A 137 -3.72 13.16 -12.33
CA CYS A 137 -4.37 11.86 -12.20
C CYS A 137 -3.44 10.76 -12.74
N ILE A 138 -2.83 9.98 -11.84
CA ILE A 138 -1.83 8.97 -12.17
C ILE A 138 -2.38 7.55 -12.33
N GLY A 139 -3.64 7.31 -11.96
CA GLY A 139 -4.27 6.01 -12.13
C GLY A 139 -5.80 6.04 -12.03
N ILE A 140 -6.46 5.23 -12.84
CA ILE A 140 -7.90 4.96 -12.75
C ILE A 140 -8.07 3.44 -12.73
N GLY A 141 -8.62 2.92 -11.65
CA GLY A 141 -8.93 1.50 -11.46
C GLY A 141 -10.42 1.27 -11.22
N GLY A 142 -10.84 0.02 -11.11
CA GLY A 142 -12.26 -0.33 -10.94
C GLY A 142 -12.87 0.12 -9.60
N PHE A 143 -12.05 0.51 -8.62
CA PHE A 143 -12.46 0.86 -7.26
C PHE A 143 -12.02 2.25 -6.81
N GLY A 144 -11.27 2.97 -7.65
CA GLY A 144 -10.75 4.25 -7.23
C GLY A 144 -9.90 4.95 -8.27
N ILE A 145 -9.67 6.22 -7.98
CA ILE A 145 -8.84 7.11 -8.77
C ILE A 145 -7.64 7.48 -7.91
N VAL A 146 -6.44 7.42 -8.46
CA VAL A 146 -5.21 7.77 -7.76
C VAL A 146 -4.67 9.06 -8.36
N TYR A 147 -4.53 10.05 -7.49
CA TYR A 147 -4.01 11.38 -7.82
C TYR A 147 -2.57 11.51 -7.30
N LEU A 148 -1.71 12.15 -8.08
CA LEU A 148 -0.48 12.75 -7.57
C LEU A 148 -0.86 14.09 -6.95
N CYS A 149 -0.50 14.28 -5.69
CA CYS A 149 -0.78 15.49 -4.95
C CYS A 149 0.49 16.06 -4.29
N GLN A 150 0.43 17.34 -3.94
CA GLN A 150 1.36 17.99 -3.03
C GLN A 150 0.72 18.11 -1.65
N ASP A 151 1.44 17.71 -0.60
CA ASP A 151 1.13 18.10 0.77
C ASP A 151 1.59 19.55 0.99
N LEU A 152 0.63 20.46 1.22
CA LEU A 152 0.90 21.89 1.35
C LEU A 152 1.62 22.26 2.64
N TYR A 153 1.61 21.44 3.69
CA TYR A 153 2.33 21.69 4.94
C TYR A 153 3.69 21.00 4.98
N LEU A 154 3.75 19.74 4.56
CA LEU A 154 5.00 18.96 4.54
C LEU A 154 5.81 19.14 3.26
N LYS A 155 5.31 19.90 2.28
CA LYS A 155 5.99 20.24 1.02
C LYS A 155 6.56 19.03 0.27
N ARG A 156 5.84 17.92 0.29
CA ARG A 156 6.24 16.67 -0.38
C ARG A 156 5.19 16.18 -1.37
N LEU A 157 5.60 15.38 -2.33
CA LEU A 157 4.69 14.63 -3.18
C LEU A 157 4.08 13.46 -2.40
N ILE A 158 2.79 13.23 -2.62
CA ILE A 158 2.02 12.14 -2.05
C ILE A 158 1.09 11.57 -3.13
N ALA A 159 0.68 10.32 -2.98
CA ALA A 159 -0.41 9.76 -3.77
C ALA A 159 -1.70 9.80 -2.93
N VAL A 160 -2.81 10.18 -3.54
CA VAL A 160 -4.13 10.18 -2.90
C VAL A 160 -5.07 9.29 -3.70
N LYS A 161 -5.52 8.19 -3.09
CA LYS A 161 -6.50 7.26 -3.67
C LYS A 161 -7.89 7.67 -3.21
N GLU A 162 -8.77 8.01 -4.13
CA GLU A 162 -10.19 8.24 -3.89
C GLU A 162 -10.95 6.93 -4.09
N TYR A 163 -11.87 6.61 -3.17
CA TYR A 163 -12.82 5.52 -3.38
C TYR A 163 -13.84 5.93 -4.46
N PHE A 164 -13.75 5.30 -5.63
CA PHE A 164 -14.62 5.60 -6.77
C PHE A 164 -14.90 4.32 -7.56
N PRO A 165 -15.86 3.48 -7.12
CA PRO A 165 -16.24 2.28 -7.84
C PRO A 165 -17.10 2.64 -9.06
N GLU A 166 -16.49 2.77 -10.25
CA GLU A 166 -17.15 3.25 -11.48
C GLU A 166 -18.47 2.51 -11.80
N GLN A 167 -18.59 1.23 -11.45
CA GLN A 167 -19.81 0.45 -11.68
C GLN A 167 -21.01 0.91 -10.85
N TRP A 168 -20.78 1.56 -9.72
CA TRP A 168 -21.80 1.91 -8.71
C TRP A 168 -21.88 3.41 -8.45
N ALA A 169 -20.82 4.14 -8.73
CA ALA A 169 -20.69 5.56 -8.47
C ALA A 169 -20.63 6.38 -9.76
N GLU A 170 -21.13 7.61 -9.67
CA GLU A 170 -20.97 8.67 -10.65
C GLU A 170 -20.50 9.95 -9.95
N ARG A 171 -20.02 10.92 -10.73
CA ARG A 171 -19.51 12.18 -10.22
C ARG A 171 -20.41 13.33 -10.65
N GLU A 172 -20.77 14.17 -9.70
CA GLU A 172 -21.39 15.46 -9.94
C GLU A 172 -20.50 16.56 -9.33
N SER A 173 -19.83 17.33 -10.20
CA SER A 173 -18.81 18.31 -9.78
C SER A 173 -17.69 17.62 -8.98
N SER A 174 -17.50 17.95 -7.70
CA SER A 174 -16.54 17.27 -6.82
C SER A 174 -17.12 16.05 -6.12
N TYR A 175 -18.44 15.95 -5.98
CA TYR A 175 -19.12 14.96 -5.14
C TYR A 175 -19.33 13.63 -5.86
N VAL A 176 -19.29 12.54 -5.10
CA VAL A 176 -19.56 11.17 -5.57
C VAL A 176 -20.95 10.74 -5.14
N SER A 177 -21.79 10.36 -6.09
CA SER A 177 -23.14 9.83 -5.84
C SER A 177 -23.25 8.38 -6.31
N VAL A 178 -24.23 7.66 -5.76
CA VAL A 178 -24.52 6.28 -6.16
C VAL A 178 -25.52 6.29 -7.31
N LYS A 179 -25.18 5.63 -8.43
CA LYS A 179 -25.96 5.61 -9.68
C LYS A 179 -27.41 5.12 -9.52
N SER A 180 -27.66 4.24 -8.55
CA SER A 180 -29.00 3.70 -8.29
C SER A 180 -29.13 3.10 -6.88
N SER A 181 -30.35 3.06 -6.36
CA SER A 181 -30.63 2.58 -5.00
C SER A 181 -30.27 1.12 -4.76
N ASP A 182 -30.34 0.27 -5.78
CA ASP A 182 -29.92 -1.14 -5.70
C ASP A 182 -28.41 -1.32 -5.51
N LYS A 183 -27.60 -0.29 -5.81
CA LYS A 183 -26.14 -0.29 -5.61
C LYS A 183 -25.69 0.30 -4.28
N LEU A 184 -26.58 0.94 -3.53
CA LEU A 184 -26.24 1.65 -2.29
C LEU A 184 -25.55 0.74 -1.26
N ASN A 185 -26.06 -0.48 -1.08
CA ASN A 185 -25.47 -1.43 -0.14
C ASN A 185 -24.07 -1.87 -0.56
N ALA A 186 -23.84 -2.10 -1.86
CA ALA A 186 -22.53 -2.47 -2.39
C ALA A 186 -21.52 -1.32 -2.25
N TYR A 187 -21.95 -0.08 -2.53
CA TYR A 187 -21.13 1.11 -2.33
C TYR A 187 -20.73 1.29 -0.86
N ARG A 188 -21.70 1.25 0.07
CA ARG A 188 -21.42 1.38 1.52
C ARG A 188 -20.49 0.28 2.02
N PHE A 189 -20.71 -0.94 1.55
CA PHE A 189 -19.86 -2.07 1.90
C PHE A 189 -18.41 -1.85 1.40
N GLY A 190 -18.23 -1.47 0.14
CA GLY A 190 -16.90 -1.20 -0.41
C GLY A 190 -16.22 0.01 0.24
N LEU A 191 -16.97 1.06 0.59
CA LEU A 191 -16.45 2.20 1.35
C LEU A 191 -15.96 1.78 2.74
N GLN A 192 -16.69 0.90 3.43
CA GLN A 192 -16.23 0.33 4.69
C GLN A 192 -14.95 -0.49 4.49
N SER A 193 -14.89 -1.33 3.45
CA SER A 193 -13.68 -2.09 3.11
C SER A 193 -12.48 -1.17 2.83
N PHE A 194 -12.69 -0.02 2.21
CA PHE A 194 -11.65 0.97 1.95
C PHE A 194 -11.05 1.55 3.24
N TYR A 195 -11.89 1.85 4.25
CA TYR A 195 -11.38 2.26 5.56
C TYR A 195 -10.63 1.14 6.28
N GLU A 196 -11.12 -0.11 6.16
CA GLU A 196 -10.44 -1.26 6.75
C GLU A 196 -9.10 -1.56 6.08
N GLU A 197 -8.97 -1.36 4.76
CA GLU A 197 -7.70 -1.37 4.03
C GLU A 197 -6.73 -0.35 4.65
N ALA A 198 -7.16 0.90 4.79
CA ALA A 198 -6.32 1.96 5.37
C ALA A 198 -5.82 1.59 6.77
N LYS A 199 -6.70 1.06 7.65
CA LYS A 199 -6.33 0.59 9.00
C LYS A 199 -5.32 -0.55 8.98
N MET A 200 -5.48 -1.51 8.08
CA MET A 200 -4.51 -2.62 7.95
C MET A 200 -3.15 -2.10 7.50
N MET A 201 -3.11 -1.21 6.49
CA MET A 201 -1.87 -0.62 6.00
C MET A 201 -1.17 0.23 7.07
N ALA A 202 -1.94 0.93 7.92
CA ALA A 202 -1.42 1.73 9.02
C ALA A 202 -0.53 0.93 10.01
N LYS A 203 -0.70 -0.39 10.08
CA LYS A 203 0.10 -1.24 10.97
C LYS A 203 1.53 -1.45 10.50
N PHE A 204 1.84 -1.05 9.27
CA PHE A 204 3.10 -1.31 8.59
C PHE A 204 3.89 -0.02 8.28
N LEU A 205 3.60 1.10 8.96
CA LEU A 205 4.25 2.40 8.72
C LEU A 205 5.78 2.30 8.68
N ASN A 206 6.37 1.52 9.57
CA ASN A 206 7.82 1.37 9.73
C ASN A 206 8.35 0.04 9.17
N THR A 207 7.59 -0.61 8.29
CA THR A 207 7.96 -1.88 7.66
C THR A 207 8.53 -1.61 6.27
N PRO A 208 9.72 -2.15 5.92
CA PRO A 208 10.27 -1.98 4.58
C PRO A 208 9.39 -2.68 3.54
N HIS A 209 9.53 -2.27 2.28
CA HIS A 209 8.87 -2.91 1.13
C HIS A 209 7.33 -2.86 1.13
N ILE A 210 6.72 -2.08 2.04
CA ILE A 210 5.29 -1.78 2.07
C ILE A 210 5.13 -0.27 1.95
N VAL A 211 4.24 0.19 1.08
CA VAL A 211 3.96 1.62 0.92
C VAL A 211 3.48 2.23 2.24
N THR A 212 4.02 3.37 2.61
CA THR A 212 3.58 4.08 3.82
C THR A 212 2.24 4.75 3.55
N ILE A 213 1.24 4.53 4.41
CA ILE A 213 0.04 5.37 4.43
C ILE A 213 0.20 6.51 5.43
N TYR A 214 -0.28 7.70 5.09
CA TYR A 214 -0.11 8.90 5.91
C TYR A 214 -1.40 9.32 6.58
N ASP A 215 -2.53 9.19 5.89
CA ASP A 215 -3.80 9.73 6.35
C ASP A 215 -4.97 9.05 5.63
N VAL A 216 -6.16 9.09 6.22
CA VAL A 216 -7.42 8.73 5.56
C VAL A 216 -8.51 9.70 6.03
N PHE A 217 -9.37 10.17 5.13
CA PHE A 217 -10.42 11.12 5.50
C PHE A 217 -11.65 11.03 4.59
N PRO A 218 -12.86 11.33 5.12
CA PRO A 218 -14.06 11.54 4.32
C PRO A 218 -14.11 12.96 3.76
N GLU A 219 -14.49 13.09 2.50
CA GLU A 219 -14.83 14.35 1.83
C GLU A 219 -15.63 14.03 0.56
N ASN A 220 -16.38 14.98 0.00
CA ASN A 220 -17.07 14.83 -1.29
C ASN A 220 -17.98 13.58 -1.39
N ASP A 221 -18.60 13.17 -0.28
CA ASP A 221 -19.43 11.96 -0.15
C ASP A 221 -18.71 10.64 -0.49
N THR A 222 -17.38 10.65 -0.39
CA THR A 222 -16.51 9.48 -0.51
C THR A 222 -15.40 9.52 0.55
N ALA A 223 -14.36 8.69 0.39
CA ALA A 223 -13.17 8.65 1.21
C ALA A 223 -11.90 8.75 0.36
N TYR A 224 -10.87 9.30 0.97
CA TYR A 224 -9.54 9.47 0.39
C TYR A 224 -8.49 8.85 1.30
N LEU A 225 -7.59 8.05 0.73
CA LEU A 225 -6.42 7.47 1.38
C LEU A 225 -5.17 8.19 0.86
N VAL A 226 -4.42 8.80 1.78
CA VAL A 226 -3.16 9.49 1.50
C VAL A 226 -2.02 8.53 1.78
N MET A 227 -1.12 8.38 0.82
CA MET A 227 0.00 7.45 0.88
C MET A 227 1.25 8.05 0.25
N GLU A 228 2.37 7.39 0.52
CA GLU A 228 3.66 7.70 -0.06
C GLU A 228 3.61 7.67 -1.58
N TYR A 229 4.10 8.75 -2.21
CA TYR A 229 4.32 8.74 -3.64
C TYR A 229 5.65 8.06 -3.94
N LEU A 230 5.56 6.85 -4.47
CA LEU A 230 6.72 6.12 -4.96
C LEU A 230 7.02 6.58 -6.39
N SER A 231 8.08 7.36 -6.58
CA SER A 231 8.61 7.68 -7.90
C SER A 231 9.12 6.40 -8.55
N GLY A 232 8.49 5.92 -9.61
CA GLY A 232 8.85 4.65 -10.23
C GLY A 232 7.80 4.09 -11.17
N ILE A 233 7.89 2.80 -11.48
CA ILE A 233 6.91 2.08 -12.30
C ILE A 233 6.57 0.73 -11.66
N SER A 234 5.34 0.26 -11.88
CA SER A 234 4.98 -1.10 -11.46
C SER A 234 5.73 -2.14 -12.30
N ILE A 235 6.06 -3.28 -11.70
CA ILE A 235 6.69 -4.42 -12.39
C ILE A 235 5.84 -4.88 -13.57
N GLY A 236 4.50 -4.75 -13.48
CA GLY A 236 3.60 -5.01 -14.58
C GLY A 236 3.79 -4.05 -15.77
N ARG A 237 4.08 -2.77 -15.51
CA ARG A 237 4.42 -1.78 -16.55
C ARG A 237 5.84 -2.00 -17.07
N GLU A 238 6.80 -2.29 -16.19
CA GLU A 238 8.17 -2.65 -16.56
C GLU A 238 8.19 -3.84 -17.52
N MET A 239 7.41 -4.89 -17.21
CA MET A 239 7.28 -6.07 -18.06
C MET A 239 6.71 -5.75 -19.45
N ARG A 240 5.80 -4.77 -19.56
CA ARG A 240 5.31 -4.30 -20.87
C ARG A 240 6.35 -3.49 -21.63
N GLN A 241 7.08 -2.61 -20.94
CA GLN A 241 8.12 -1.78 -21.55
C GLN A 241 9.29 -2.61 -22.09
N ARG A 242 9.58 -3.76 -21.48
CA ARG A 242 10.56 -4.73 -21.99
C ARG A 242 9.97 -5.74 -22.98
N GLU A 243 8.80 -5.47 -23.55
CA GLU A 243 8.12 -6.31 -24.53
C GLU A 243 7.90 -7.76 -24.06
N TYR A 244 7.56 -7.92 -22.77
CA TYR A 244 7.34 -9.22 -22.13
C TYR A 244 8.56 -10.16 -22.13
N LYS A 245 9.77 -9.61 -22.29
CA LYS A 245 11.01 -10.37 -22.15
C LYS A 245 11.13 -10.92 -20.72
N PRO A 246 11.39 -12.24 -20.56
CA PRO A 246 11.57 -12.85 -19.25
C PRO A 246 12.67 -12.21 -18.41
N TYR A 247 12.44 -12.18 -17.11
CA TYR A 247 13.46 -11.88 -16.11
C TYR A 247 14.40 -13.07 -15.94
N SER A 248 15.68 -12.78 -15.74
CA SER A 248 16.68 -13.72 -15.23
C SER A 248 16.41 -14.05 -13.76
N ALA A 249 17.05 -15.12 -13.26
CA ALA A 249 16.94 -15.51 -11.87
C ALA A 249 17.41 -14.40 -10.89
N ALA A 250 18.46 -13.67 -11.25
CA ALA A 250 18.98 -12.57 -10.44
C ALA A 250 17.98 -11.41 -10.37
N GLU A 251 17.48 -10.94 -11.52
CA GLU A 251 16.47 -9.86 -11.53
C GLU A 251 15.16 -10.30 -10.84
N LEU A 252 14.77 -11.58 -10.94
CA LEU A 252 13.65 -12.12 -10.17
C LEU A 252 13.91 -12.05 -8.67
N SER A 253 15.12 -12.41 -8.22
CA SER A 253 15.52 -12.36 -6.81
C SER A 253 15.40 -10.95 -6.24
N GLU A 254 15.87 -9.95 -6.99
CA GLU A 254 15.77 -8.54 -6.62
C GLU A 254 14.32 -8.08 -6.41
N ILE A 255 13.37 -8.65 -7.16
CA ILE A 255 11.94 -8.33 -7.03
C ILE A 255 11.28 -9.13 -5.90
N ILE A 256 11.55 -10.44 -5.85
CA ILE A 256 10.77 -11.38 -5.05
C ILE A 256 11.21 -11.41 -3.59
N ASN A 257 12.50 -11.21 -3.28
CA ASN A 257 12.96 -11.20 -1.89
C ASN A 257 12.29 -10.06 -1.07
N PRO A 258 12.29 -8.80 -1.54
CA PRO A 258 11.54 -7.73 -0.88
C PRO A 258 10.04 -8.02 -0.69
N VAL A 259 9.41 -8.63 -1.71
CA VAL A 259 7.97 -9.00 -1.63
C VAL A 259 7.75 -10.09 -0.58
N MET A 260 8.65 -11.05 -0.46
CA MET A 260 8.58 -12.05 0.62
C MET A 260 8.75 -11.42 1.99
N ASP A 261 9.67 -10.47 2.16
CA ASP A 261 9.87 -9.75 3.43
C ASP A 261 8.60 -8.99 3.84
N ALA A 262 7.95 -8.30 2.89
CA ALA A 262 6.68 -7.63 3.12
C ALA A 262 5.55 -8.60 3.49
N LEU A 263 5.41 -9.70 2.75
CA LEU A 263 4.37 -10.71 3.00
C LEU A 263 4.56 -11.41 4.34
N GLU A 264 5.79 -11.69 4.73
CA GLU A 264 6.12 -12.29 6.04
C GLU A 264 5.68 -11.37 7.18
N ALA A 265 6.00 -10.07 7.10
CA ALA A 265 5.54 -9.08 8.08
C ALA A 265 4.00 -8.98 8.16
N MET A 266 3.30 -9.12 7.02
CA MET A 266 1.83 -9.13 6.99
C MET A 266 1.26 -10.40 7.62
N HIS A 267 1.81 -11.57 7.28
CA HIS A 267 1.36 -12.87 7.77
C HIS A 267 1.57 -13.03 9.27
N ASP A 268 2.64 -12.46 9.82
CA ASP A 268 2.90 -12.42 11.27
C ASP A 268 1.79 -11.66 12.03
N GLN A 269 1.15 -10.69 11.38
CA GLN A 269 -0.03 -9.98 11.90
C GLN A 269 -1.37 -10.62 11.50
N ARG A 270 -1.34 -11.83 10.92
CA ARG A 270 -2.51 -12.56 10.39
C ARG A 270 -3.29 -11.78 9.32
N ILE A 271 -2.59 -10.94 8.56
CA ILE A 271 -3.14 -10.19 7.44
C ILE A 271 -2.70 -10.87 6.15
N VAL A 272 -3.65 -11.21 5.29
CA VAL A 272 -3.41 -11.75 3.94
C VAL A 272 -3.61 -10.62 2.95
N HIS A 273 -2.68 -10.42 2.02
CA HIS A 273 -2.75 -9.35 1.02
C HIS A 273 -3.85 -9.61 -0.01
N SER A 274 -4.01 -10.87 -0.45
CA SER A 274 -5.04 -11.37 -1.38
C SER A 274 -5.05 -10.78 -2.80
N ASP A 275 -4.07 -9.96 -3.17
CA ASP A 275 -4.02 -9.29 -4.49
C ASP A 275 -2.59 -9.12 -5.04
N ILE A 276 -1.69 -10.04 -4.67
CA ILE A 276 -0.32 -10.03 -5.17
C ILE A 276 -0.31 -10.23 -6.70
N SER A 277 0.30 -9.29 -7.39
CA SER A 277 0.45 -9.31 -8.85
C SER A 277 1.54 -8.32 -9.26
N PRO A 278 2.10 -8.43 -10.47
CA PRO A 278 3.06 -7.44 -10.99
C PRO A 278 2.53 -6.00 -10.99
N GLY A 279 1.21 -5.81 -11.06
CA GLY A 279 0.60 -4.48 -11.04
C GLY A 279 0.68 -3.76 -9.68
N ASN A 280 0.79 -4.53 -8.59
CA ASN A 280 0.79 -4.02 -7.22
C ASN A 280 2.20 -4.03 -6.59
N ILE A 281 3.23 -4.37 -7.38
CA ILE A 281 4.64 -4.31 -7.00
C ILE A 281 5.25 -3.14 -7.76
N MET A 282 5.76 -2.14 -7.05
CA MET A 282 6.46 -0.99 -7.60
C MET A 282 7.96 -1.16 -7.50
N ARG A 283 8.67 -0.79 -8.57
CA ARG A 283 10.10 -0.50 -8.52
C ARG A 283 10.28 1.01 -8.49
N THR A 284 10.90 1.54 -7.43
CA THR A 284 11.19 2.96 -7.32
C THR A 284 12.34 3.35 -8.25
N SER A 285 12.52 4.65 -8.50
CA SER A 285 13.64 5.18 -9.28
C SER A 285 15.00 4.89 -8.65
N ASN A 286 15.03 4.61 -7.35
CA ASN A 286 16.24 4.23 -6.62
C ASN A 286 16.49 2.71 -6.65
N GLY A 287 15.57 1.93 -7.24
CA GLY A 287 15.69 0.49 -7.40
C GLY A 287 14.91 -0.33 -6.36
N ASP A 288 14.40 0.30 -5.30
CA ASP A 288 13.67 -0.37 -4.23
C ASP A 288 12.36 -0.99 -4.71
N ILE A 289 11.94 -2.07 -4.06
CA ILE A 289 10.70 -2.78 -4.35
C ILE A 289 9.71 -2.56 -3.22
N CYS A 290 8.49 -2.13 -3.57
CA CYS A 290 7.42 -1.86 -2.61
C CYS A 290 6.07 -2.43 -3.06
N LEU A 291 5.30 -2.97 -2.13
CA LEU A 291 3.89 -3.31 -2.32
C LEU A 291 3.02 -2.07 -2.10
N ILE A 292 2.10 -1.79 -3.03
CA ILE A 292 1.40 -0.49 -3.10
C ILE A 292 -0.13 -0.52 -2.96
N ASP A 293 -0.77 -1.68 -2.86
CA ASP A 293 -2.24 -1.77 -2.87
C ASP A 293 -2.74 -2.95 -2.04
N MET A 294 -3.50 -2.67 -0.98
CA MET A 294 -4.09 -3.69 -0.10
C MET A 294 -5.63 -3.75 -0.26
N GLY A 295 -6.17 -3.32 -1.40
CA GLY A 295 -7.62 -3.26 -1.64
C GLY A 295 -8.40 -4.58 -1.51
N ALA A 296 -7.71 -5.72 -1.42
CA ALA A 296 -8.31 -7.03 -1.14
C ALA A 296 -7.88 -7.64 0.21
N ALA A 297 -7.06 -6.93 0.98
CA ALA A 297 -6.46 -7.46 2.18
C ALA A 297 -7.50 -7.73 3.28
N LYS A 298 -7.23 -8.76 4.07
CA LYS A 298 -8.15 -9.23 5.11
C LYS A 298 -7.41 -9.92 6.25
N TYR A 299 -8.03 -9.95 7.43
CA TYR A 299 -7.58 -10.82 8.51
C TYR A 299 -8.04 -12.26 8.26
N THR A 300 -7.17 -13.24 8.49
CA THR A 300 -7.50 -14.68 8.32
C THR A 300 -8.64 -15.16 9.22
N ASN A 301 -8.91 -14.45 10.32
CA ASN A 301 -9.85 -14.88 11.36
C ASN A 301 -11.17 -14.09 11.35
N THR A 302 -11.40 -13.24 10.35
CA THR A 302 -12.63 -12.44 10.27
C THR A 302 -13.56 -12.98 9.19
N ALA A 303 -14.72 -13.49 9.60
CA ALA A 303 -15.81 -13.86 8.70
C ALA A 303 -16.57 -12.60 8.21
N ARG A 304 -15.87 -11.71 7.50
CA ARG A 304 -16.50 -10.54 6.86
C ARG A 304 -16.87 -10.91 5.42
N PRO A 305 -18.01 -10.41 4.90
CA PRO A 305 -18.33 -10.51 3.48
C PRO A 305 -17.16 -9.98 2.66
N VAL A 306 -16.94 -10.49 1.46
CA VAL A 306 -15.87 -10.04 0.55
C VAL A 306 -16.53 -9.48 -0.71
N LEU A 307 -15.88 -8.50 -1.34
CA LEU A 307 -16.30 -7.97 -2.64
C LEU A 307 -16.45 -9.11 -3.67
N SER A 308 -17.39 -8.93 -4.59
CA SER A 308 -17.81 -9.92 -5.61
C SER A 308 -16.65 -10.61 -6.37
N ALA A 309 -16.91 -11.82 -6.87
CA ALA A 309 -16.00 -12.58 -7.75
C ALA A 309 -15.53 -11.79 -8.99
N ALA A 310 -16.31 -10.79 -9.42
CA ALA A 310 -15.98 -9.90 -10.52
C ALA A 310 -14.66 -9.12 -10.33
N PHE A 311 -14.13 -9.11 -9.11
CA PHE A 311 -12.97 -8.31 -8.72
C PHE A 311 -11.70 -9.14 -8.54
N LEU A 312 -11.77 -10.46 -8.71
CA LEU A 312 -10.59 -11.32 -8.66
C LEU A 312 -9.74 -11.17 -9.94
N LYS A 313 -8.43 -11.06 -9.76
CA LYS A 313 -7.49 -11.07 -10.89
C LYS A 313 -7.35 -12.51 -11.41
N VAL A 314 -8.06 -12.85 -12.49
CA VAL A 314 -8.27 -14.22 -13.00
C VAL A 314 -7.03 -15.13 -12.98
N ASN A 315 -5.86 -14.62 -13.39
CA ASN A 315 -4.63 -15.42 -13.48
C ASN A 315 -3.82 -15.50 -12.16
N TYR A 316 -4.15 -14.70 -11.16
CA TYR A 316 -3.39 -14.59 -9.90
C TYR A 316 -4.20 -15.07 -8.70
N ALA A 317 -5.54 -14.99 -8.78
CA ALA A 317 -6.41 -15.39 -7.69
C ALA A 317 -6.36 -16.91 -7.43
N ALA A 318 -6.26 -17.26 -6.15
CA ALA A 318 -6.21 -18.64 -5.67
C ALA A 318 -7.61 -19.30 -5.68
N PRO A 319 -7.72 -20.65 -5.75
CA PRO A 319 -9.00 -21.35 -5.78
C PRO A 319 -9.94 -21.01 -4.60
N GLU A 320 -9.39 -20.86 -3.40
CA GLU A 320 -10.14 -20.45 -2.21
C GLU A 320 -10.80 -19.07 -2.35
N GLN A 321 -10.19 -18.11 -3.05
CA GLN A 321 -10.77 -16.79 -3.25
C GLN A 321 -12.05 -16.84 -4.10
N TYR A 322 -12.10 -17.74 -5.09
CA TYR A 322 -13.32 -17.98 -5.85
C TYR A 322 -14.40 -18.67 -5.01
N ARG A 323 -14.02 -19.56 -4.08
CA ARG A 323 -14.96 -20.18 -3.14
C ARG A 323 -15.52 -19.13 -2.17
N THR A 324 -14.67 -18.30 -1.59
CA THR A 324 -15.06 -17.12 -0.79
C THR A 324 -16.04 -16.25 -1.55
N ALA A 325 -15.74 -15.89 -2.80
CA ALA A 325 -16.58 -14.99 -3.57
C ALA A 325 -17.96 -15.59 -3.93
N ARG A 326 -18.07 -16.93 -3.98
CA ARG A 326 -19.34 -17.65 -4.19
C ARG A 326 -20.14 -17.82 -2.90
N GLN A 327 -19.46 -18.10 -1.78
CA GLN A 327 -20.09 -18.43 -0.49
C GLN A 327 -20.26 -17.21 0.41
N GLY A 328 -19.56 -16.11 0.13
CA GLY A 328 -19.55 -14.87 0.91
C GLY A 328 -18.73 -14.93 2.21
N ILE A 329 -18.04 -16.05 2.50
CA ILE A 329 -17.32 -16.26 3.76
C ILE A 329 -15.88 -16.73 3.47
N PRO A 330 -14.84 -15.99 3.89
CA PRO A 330 -13.44 -16.34 3.68
C PRO A 330 -12.96 -17.31 4.77
N TYR A 331 -13.42 -18.57 4.76
CA TYR A 331 -13.06 -19.51 5.82
C TYR A 331 -11.67 -20.14 5.65
N ASP A 332 -11.11 -20.13 4.44
CA ASP A 332 -9.88 -20.86 4.11
C ASP A 332 -8.83 -20.02 3.36
N GLU A 333 -8.93 -18.69 3.41
CA GLU A 333 -7.87 -17.80 2.94
C GLU A 333 -6.79 -17.59 4.03
N GLY A 334 -5.52 -17.68 3.63
CA GLY A 334 -4.39 -17.64 4.54
C GLY A 334 -3.10 -17.22 3.83
N SER A 335 -1.96 -17.43 4.49
CA SER A 335 -0.63 -17.18 3.89
C SER A 335 -0.46 -17.89 2.54
N TRP A 336 -1.00 -19.11 2.42
CA TRP A 336 -1.02 -19.91 1.19
C TRP A 336 -1.75 -19.24 0.02
N THR A 337 -2.68 -18.32 0.27
CA THR A 337 -3.39 -17.54 -0.75
C THR A 337 -2.45 -16.55 -1.42
N ASP A 338 -1.66 -15.80 -0.63
CA ASP A 338 -0.63 -14.91 -1.16
C ASP A 338 0.50 -15.67 -1.85
N ILE A 339 0.86 -16.85 -1.33
CA ILE A 339 1.87 -17.72 -1.93
C ILE A 339 1.46 -18.19 -3.33
N TYR A 340 0.18 -18.54 -3.54
CA TYR A 340 -0.33 -18.87 -4.86
C TYR A 340 -0.17 -17.69 -5.82
N ALA A 341 -0.55 -16.50 -5.39
CA ALA A 341 -0.47 -15.27 -6.18
C ALA A 341 1.00 -14.84 -6.44
N LEU A 342 1.91 -15.10 -5.50
CA LEU A 342 3.35 -14.91 -5.68
C LEU A 342 3.92 -15.91 -6.69
N GLY A 343 3.53 -17.18 -6.63
CA GLY A 343 3.86 -18.18 -7.65
C GLY A 343 3.37 -17.78 -9.04
N ALA A 344 2.13 -17.29 -9.15
CA ALA A 344 1.57 -16.77 -10.39
C ALA A 344 2.35 -15.56 -10.93
N THR A 345 2.80 -14.68 -10.03
CA THR A 345 3.65 -13.53 -10.35
C THR A 345 5.00 -13.99 -10.89
N ILE A 346 5.69 -14.91 -10.22
CA ILE A 346 6.96 -15.47 -10.69
C ILE A 346 6.80 -16.17 -12.04
N TYR A 347 5.74 -16.96 -12.23
CA TYR A 347 5.45 -17.60 -13.52
C TYR A 347 5.40 -16.56 -14.65
N TYR A 348 4.67 -15.46 -14.45
CA TYR A 348 4.55 -14.40 -15.44
C TYR A 348 5.89 -13.73 -15.74
N LEU A 349 6.67 -13.38 -14.71
CA LEU A 349 7.96 -12.72 -14.88
C LEU A 349 9.01 -13.65 -15.51
N LEU A 350 8.96 -14.94 -15.21
CA LEU A 350 9.87 -15.97 -15.72
C LEU A 350 9.58 -16.37 -17.17
N THR A 351 8.34 -16.23 -17.63
CA THR A 351 7.91 -16.76 -18.93
C THR A 351 7.43 -15.71 -19.92
N GLY A 352 7.08 -14.52 -19.44
CA GLY A 352 6.38 -13.49 -20.22
C GLY A 352 4.91 -13.80 -20.50
N GLN A 353 4.40 -14.93 -20.02
CA GLN A 353 3.02 -15.37 -20.23
C GLN A 353 2.32 -15.50 -18.90
N LYS A 354 1.07 -15.02 -18.82
CA LYS A 354 0.28 -15.21 -17.60
C LYS A 354 0.04 -16.70 -17.37
N PRO A 355 0.04 -17.18 -16.12
CA PRO A 355 -0.31 -18.57 -15.86
C PRO A 355 -1.76 -18.83 -16.30
N PRO A 356 -2.08 -20.08 -16.66
CA PRO A 356 -3.45 -20.46 -16.97
C PRO A 356 -4.36 -20.19 -15.76
N ASP A 357 -5.58 -19.73 -16.06
CA ASP A 357 -6.65 -19.59 -15.08
C ASP A 357 -6.85 -20.89 -14.29
N ILE A 358 -6.95 -20.77 -12.96
CA ILE A 358 -7.13 -21.89 -12.06
C ILE A 358 -8.43 -22.65 -12.32
N ILE A 359 -9.52 -21.96 -12.69
CA ILE A 359 -10.79 -22.60 -12.99
C ILE A 359 -10.63 -23.52 -14.21
N LYS A 360 -9.97 -23.02 -15.26
CA LYS A 360 -9.65 -23.82 -16.45
C LYS A 360 -8.68 -24.97 -16.17
N ARG A 361 -7.73 -24.80 -15.24
CA ARG A 361 -6.84 -25.90 -14.81
C ARG A 361 -7.61 -27.01 -14.11
N LEU A 362 -8.59 -26.67 -13.27
CA LEU A 362 -9.41 -27.64 -12.56
C LEU A 362 -10.40 -28.37 -13.48
N GLU A 363 -10.90 -27.71 -14.53
CA GLU A 363 -11.76 -28.32 -15.56
C GLU A 363 -10.99 -29.17 -16.57
N GLY A 364 -9.67 -28.99 -16.66
CA GLY A 364 -8.80 -29.67 -17.61
C GLY A 364 -8.52 -31.13 -17.27
N LYS A 365 -7.89 -31.85 -18.21
CA LYS A 365 -7.46 -33.25 -18.01
C LYS A 365 -6.34 -33.42 -16.96
N THR A 366 -5.63 -32.34 -16.64
CA THR A 366 -4.55 -32.33 -15.66
C THR A 366 -4.52 -31.00 -14.94
N THR A 367 -4.41 -31.04 -13.61
CA THR A 367 -4.25 -29.86 -12.75
C THR A 367 -2.80 -29.38 -12.67
N LYS A 368 -1.83 -30.21 -13.13
CA LYS A 368 -0.40 -29.90 -13.12
C LYS A 368 -0.09 -28.62 -13.89
N LEU A 369 0.67 -27.73 -13.26
CA LEU A 369 1.20 -26.53 -13.90
C LEU A 369 2.30 -26.90 -14.90
N CYS A 370 2.24 -26.33 -16.10
CA CYS A 370 3.24 -26.52 -17.14
C CYS A 370 3.83 -25.17 -17.56
N LEU A 371 5.15 -25.12 -17.73
CA LEU A 371 5.82 -23.97 -18.34
C LEU A 371 5.61 -23.97 -19.86
N PRO A 372 5.54 -22.80 -20.51
CA PRO A 372 5.43 -22.73 -21.96
C PRO A 372 6.71 -23.24 -22.63
N LYS A 373 6.59 -23.76 -23.86
CA LYS A 373 7.75 -24.26 -24.64
C LYS A 373 8.69 -23.12 -25.08
N LYS A 374 8.17 -21.92 -25.25
CA LYS A 374 8.90 -20.70 -25.63
C LYS A 374 8.37 -19.53 -24.80
N PRO A 375 9.23 -18.61 -24.33
CA PRO A 375 10.71 -18.66 -24.39
C PRO A 375 11.30 -19.80 -23.55
N ARG A 376 12.54 -20.21 -23.85
CA ARG A 376 13.20 -21.32 -23.12
C ARG A 376 13.61 -20.85 -21.73
N VAL A 377 13.01 -21.44 -20.70
CA VAL A 377 13.37 -21.19 -19.30
C VAL A 377 14.58 -22.04 -18.90
N LYS A 378 15.63 -21.40 -18.36
CA LYS A 378 16.76 -22.13 -17.74
C LYS A 378 16.27 -22.84 -16.49
N ARG A 379 16.71 -24.07 -16.24
CA ARG A 379 16.23 -24.90 -15.10
C ARG A 379 14.70 -25.09 -15.09
N ALA A 380 14.08 -25.21 -16.28
CA ALA A 380 12.62 -25.32 -16.42
C ALA A 380 11.99 -26.42 -15.57
N ARG A 381 12.65 -27.58 -15.40
CA ARG A 381 12.12 -28.68 -14.57
C ARG A 381 12.01 -28.26 -13.11
N GLN A 382 13.06 -27.65 -12.55
CA GLN A 382 13.08 -27.19 -11.17
C GLN A 382 12.07 -26.07 -10.94
N TRP A 383 11.98 -25.11 -11.87
CA TRP A 383 10.97 -24.05 -11.82
C TRP A 383 9.55 -24.60 -11.90
N GLN A 384 9.29 -25.58 -12.75
CA GLN A 384 7.97 -26.18 -12.87
C GLN A 384 7.56 -26.96 -11.61
N THR A 385 8.50 -27.68 -10.98
CA THR A 385 8.25 -28.33 -9.69
C THR A 385 7.91 -27.31 -8.61
N PHE A 386 8.76 -26.29 -8.43
CA PHE A 386 8.56 -25.26 -7.42
C PHE A 386 7.25 -24.48 -7.62
N LEU A 387 7.00 -23.98 -8.83
CA LEU A 387 5.75 -23.26 -9.14
C LEU A 387 4.53 -24.20 -9.08
N GLY A 388 4.73 -25.50 -9.32
CA GLY A 388 3.70 -26.51 -9.11
C GLY A 388 3.26 -26.58 -7.65
N HIS A 389 4.20 -26.62 -6.70
CA HIS A 389 3.90 -26.59 -5.26
C HIS A 389 3.32 -25.24 -4.81
N ALA A 390 3.88 -24.13 -5.28
CA ALA A 390 3.39 -22.79 -4.93
C ALA A 390 1.96 -22.53 -5.45
N MET A 391 1.65 -23.03 -6.65
CA MET A 391 0.35 -22.87 -7.31
C MET A 391 -0.48 -24.16 -7.30
N GLU A 392 -0.34 -24.96 -6.25
CA GLU A 392 -1.12 -26.20 -6.04
C GLU A 392 -2.56 -25.84 -5.64
N PRO A 393 -3.60 -26.31 -6.36
CA PRO A 393 -4.98 -26.06 -5.97
C PRO A 393 -5.32 -26.48 -4.55
N GLU A 394 -4.86 -27.64 -4.10
CA GLU A 394 -5.15 -28.16 -2.77
C GLU A 394 -4.28 -27.48 -1.70
N ILE A 395 -4.91 -26.75 -0.77
CA ILE A 395 -4.22 -25.96 0.25
C ILE A 395 -3.22 -26.81 1.07
N LYS A 396 -3.60 -28.06 1.39
CA LYS A 396 -2.76 -28.97 2.21
C LYS A 396 -1.48 -29.41 1.50
N GLU A 397 -1.48 -29.39 0.17
CA GLU A 397 -0.35 -29.77 -0.67
C GLU A 397 0.41 -28.54 -1.17
N ARG A 398 -0.12 -27.32 -0.94
CA ARG A 398 0.52 -26.05 -1.27
C ARG A 398 1.53 -25.67 -0.20
N ILE A 399 2.57 -24.96 -0.62
CA ILE A 399 3.50 -24.27 0.30
C ILE A 399 2.69 -23.38 1.26
N GLY A 400 2.87 -23.61 2.57
CA GLY A 400 2.00 -23.03 3.60
C GLY A 400 2.50 -21.71 4.21
N SER A 401 3.78 -21.35 4.03
CA SER A 401 4.38 -20.14 4.63
C SER A 401 5.47 -19.54 3.77
N ILE A 402 5.75 -18.24 3.96
CA ILE A 402 6.87 -17.56 3.29
C ILE A 402 8.21 -18.20 3.62
N ARG A 403 8.40 -18.65 4.87
CA ARG A 403 9.59 -19.40 5.27
C ARG A 403 9.80 -20.65 4.43
N GLN A 404 8.78 -21.49 4.28
CA GLN A 404 8.86 -22.69 3.43
C GLN A 404 9.09 -22.31 1.96
N PHE A 405 8.46 -21.23 1.48
CA PHE A 405 8.65 -20.73 0.12
C PHE A 405 10.12 -20.32 -0.14
N ARG A 406 10.78 -19.66 0.82
CA ARG A 406 12.22 -19.33 0.73
C ARG A 406 13.08 -20.57 0.69
N GLU A 407 12.77 -21.57 1.52
CA GLU A 407 13.50 -22.84 1.57
C GLU A 407 13.40 -23.60 0.23
N GLU A 408 12.21 -23.70 -0.36
CA GLU A 408 11.99 -24.41 -1.63
C GLU A 408 12.50 -23.63 -2.87
N SER A 409 12.56 -22.30 -2.80
CA SER A 409 13.11 -21.46 -3.87
C SER A 409 14.64 -21.29 -3.79
N LYS A 410 15.28 -21.79 -2.71
CA LYS A 410 16.72 -21.67 -2.45
C LYS A 410 17.54 -22.34 -3.56
N GLY A 411 18.12 -21.53 -4.43
CA GLY A 411 18.89 -21.98 -5.60
C GLY A 411 18.19 -21.79 -6.95
N LEU A 412 16.90 -21.44 -6.98
CA LEU A 412 16.22 -20.94 -8.17
C LEU A 412 16.36 -19.43 -8.31
N LEU A 413 16.34 -18.72 -7.18
CA LEU A 413 16.50 -17.26 -7.07
C LEU A 413 17.94 -16.81 -6.79
N ASN A 414 18.93 -17.71 -6.93
CA ASN A 414 20.36 -17.41 -6.72
C ASN A 414 21.14 -17.39 -8.04
#